data_AF-A0A3B9D8N8-F1
#
_entry.id   AF-A0A3B9D8N8-F1
#
_cell.length_a   1.000
_cell.length_b   1.000
_cell.length_c   1.000
_cell.angle_alpha   90.00
_cell.angle_beta   90.00
_cell.angle_gamma   90.00
#
_symmetry.space_group_name_H-M   'P 1'
#
loop_
_entity.id
_entity.type
_entity.pdbx_description
1 polymer ?
#
loop_
_entity_poly.entity_id
_entity_poly.type
_entity_poly.pdbx_seq_one_letter_code
_entity_poly.pdbx_strand_id
1 'polypeptide(L)'
;EKKKTSSKKKDGAVDADFKKMMDSYEDFFDEYIEFMKKYENSDDVAGMLNDYADYMTKYADYMQKLNDVDTDNLSTADAAYYTKVQARIVKKLAEIQ
;
A
#
# COMPACT_ATOMS: atom_id res chain seq x y z
N GLU A 1 -13.60 14.15 27.24
CA GLU A 1 -12.42 13.27 27.31
C GLU A 1 -12.57 12.15 26.29
N LYS A 2 -11.86 12.20 25.16
CA LYS A 2 -11.92 11.13 24.15
C LYS A 2 -11.10 9.94 24.66
N LYS A 3 -11.79 8.85 24.97
CA LYS A 3 -11.26 7.56 25.41
C LYS A 3 -10.14 7.11 24.47
N LYS A 4 -8.89 7.18 24.93
CA LYS A 4 -7.78 6.38 24.38
C LYS A 4 -8.12 4.91 24.63
N THR A 5 -8.70 4.24 23.64
CA THR A 5 -8.68 2.78 23.60
C THR A 5 -7.25 2.35 23.28
N SER A 6 -6.45 2.23 24.34
CA SER A 6 -5.22 1.46 24.32
C SER A 6 -5.60 -0.01 24.10
N SER A 7 -5.72 -0.39 22.82
CA SER A 7 -5.85 -1.78 22.42
C SER A 7 -4.54 -2.46 22.78
N LYS A 8 -4.58 -3.22 23.87
CA LYS A 8 -3.53 -4.12 24.33
C LYS A 8 -3.05 -4.96 23.14
N LYS A 9 -1.88 -4.62 22.58
CA LYS A 9 -1.19 -5.41 21.55
C LYS A 9 -1.15 -6.86 22.04
N LYS A 10 -1.85 -7.75 21.35
CA LYS A 10 -1.68 -9.19 21.54
C LYS A 10 -0.38 -9.52 20.84
N ASP A 11 0.66 -9.86 21.58
CA ASP A 11 2.05 -10.13 21.15
C ASP A 11 2.25 -11.27 20.10
N GLY A 12 1.23 -11.61 19.30
CA GLY A 12 1.35 -12.65 18.27
C GLY A 12 0.44 -12.51 17.07
N ALA A 13 -0.36 -11.45 16.96
CA ALA A 13 -1.23 -11.22 15.80
C ALA A 13 -0.95 -9.84 15.21
N VAL A 14 -1.05 -9.76 13.88
CA VAL A 14 -0.97 -8.49 13.15
C VAL A 14 -2.12 -7.60 13.60
N ASP A 15 -1.82 -6.34 13.89
CA ASP A 15 -2.84 -5.35 14.19
C ASP A 15 -3.79 -5.20 12.99
N ALA A 16 -5.10 -5.11 13.26
CA ALA A 16 -6.09 -5.11 12.20
C ALA A 16 -6.03 -3.83 11.34
N ASP A 17 -5.72 -2.69 11.95
CA ASP A 17 -5.60 -1.42 11.25
C ASP A 17 -4.28 -1.38 10.48
N PHE A 18 -3.19 -1.90 11.06
CA PHE A 18 -1.93 -2.08 10.33
C PHE A 18 -2.08 -3.01 9.13
N LYS A 19 -2.78 -4.15 9.29
CA LYS A 19 -3.06 -5.09 8.21
C LYS A 19 -3.84 -4.41 7.09
N LYS A 20 -4.90 -3.68 7.40
CA LYS A 20 -5.68 -2.95 6.39
C LYS A 20 -4.84 -1.93 5.64
N MET A 21 -3.97 -1.20 6.35
CA MET A 21 -3.04 -0.28 5.70
C MET A 21 -2.13 -1.00 4.72
N MET A 22 -1.49 -2.08 5.17
CA MET A 22 -0.62 -2.90 4.34
C MET A 22 -1.33 -3.53 3.14
N ASP A 23 -2.58 -3.96 3.31
CA ASP A 23 -3.41 -4.48 2.22
C ASP A 23 -3.70 -3.37 1.19
N SER A 24 -4.09 -2.16 1.65
CA SER A 24 -4.24 -1.00 0.76
C SER A 24 -2.93 -0.57 0.10
N TYR A 25 -1.77 -0.81 0.73
CA TYR A 25 -0.46 -0.61 0.10
C TYR A 25 -0.27 -1.55 -1.08
N GLU A 26 -0.59 -2.83 -0.88
CA GLU A 26 -0.52 -3.84 -1.92
C GLU A 26 -1.45 -3.48 -3.09
N ASP A 27 -2.69 -3.07 -2.80
CA ASP A 27 -3.69 -2.65 -3.81
C ASP A 27 -3.20 -1.46 -4.66
N PHE A 28 -2.52 -0.49 -4.04
CA PHE A 28 -1.94 0.65 -4.78
C PHE A 28 -0.89 0.20 -5.81
N PHE A 29 -0.05 -0.77 -5.46
CA PHE A 29 0.91 -1.34 -6.40
C PHE A 29 0.23 -2.19 -7.47
N ASP A 30 -0.87 -2.87 -7.14
CA ASP A 30 -1.65 -3.61 -8.14
C ASP A 30 -2.21 -2.68 -9.21
N GLU A 31 -2.79 -1.53 -8.81
CA GLU A 31 -3.24 -0.51 -9.76
C GLU A 31 -2.08 0.04 -10.61
N TYR A 32 -0.90 0.27 -10.00
CA TYR A 32 0.30 0.69 -10.73
C TYR A 32 0.74 -0.37 -11.76
N ILE A 33 0.69 -1.65 -11.40
CA ILE A 33 1.07 -2.75 -12.27
C ILE A 33 0.10 -2.88 -13.44
N GLU A 34 -1.21 -2.76 -13.18
CA GLU A 34 -2.23 -2.73 -14.22
C GLU A 34 -2.03 -1.54 -15.16
N PHE A 35 -1.72 -0.35 -14.62
CA PHE A 35 -1.38 0.83 -15.42
C PHE A 35 -0.16 0.57 -16.30
N MET A 36 0.93 0.04 -15.74
CA MET A 36 2.15 -0.24 -16.49
C MET A 36 1.89 -1.25 -17.62
N LYS A 37 1.16 -2.35 -17.34
CA LYS A 37 0.78 -3.36 -18.35
C LYS A 37 -0.15 -2.81 -19.43
N LYS A 38 -1.09 -1.93 -19.05
CA LYS A 38 -2.03 -1.28 -19.97
C LYS A 38 -1.31 -0.38 -20.98
N TYR A 39 -0.25 0.32 -20.54
CA TYR A 39 0.50 1.27 -21.37
C TYR A 39 1.82 0.73 -21.94
N GLU A 40 2.27 -0.45 -21.54
CA GLU A 40 3.55 -1.06 -21.96
C GLU A 40 3.74 -1.10 -23.48
N ASN A 41 2.63 -1.31 -24.22
CA ASN A 41 2.61 -1.36 -25.68
C ASN A 41 1.57 -0.40 -26.29
N SER A 42 1.18 0.66 -25.56
CA SER A 42 0.13 1.58 -26.00
C SER A 42 0.69 2.89 -26.54
N ASP A 43 0.15 3.35 -27.67
CA ASP A 43 0.39 4.69 -28.21
C ASP A 43 -0.58 5.75 -27.62
N ASP A 44 -1.46 5.36 -26.69
CA ASP A 44 -2.46 6.25 -26.08
C ASP A 44 -1.87 7.09 -24.93
N VAL A 45 -1.08 8.09 -25.32
CA VAL A 45 -0.46 9.05 -24.40
C VAL A 45 -1.51 9.91 -23.67
N ALA A 46 -2.66 10.18 -24.31
CA ALA A 46 -3.72 11.00 -23.71
C ALA A 46 -4.44 10.27 -22.58
N GLY A 47 -4.79 8.99 -22.78
CA GLY A 47 -5.31 8.13 -21.72
C GLY A 47 -4.30 7.95 -20.59
N MET A 48 -3.01 7.76 -20.93
CA MET A 48 -1.94 7.62 -19.95
C MET A 48 -1.85 8.83 -19.01
N LEU A 49 -1.94 10.05 -19.55
CA LEU A 49 -1.88 11.28 -18.75
C LEU A 49 -3.08 11.40 -17.80
N ASN A 50 -4.27 11.00 -18.25
CA ASN A 50 -5.48 11.06 -17.42
C ASN A 50 -5.40 10.04 -16.27
N ASP A 51 -5.07 8.79 -16.58
CA ASP A 51 -4.93 7.73 -15.57
C ASP A 51 -3.77 8.03 -14.61
N TYR A 52 -2.69 8.66 -15.08
CA TYR A 52 -1.59 9.11 -14.22
C TYR A 52 -2.01 10.22 -13.25
N ALA A 53 -2.85 11.17 -13.67
CA ALA A 53 -3.36 12.22 -12.79
C ALA A 53 -4.25 11.64 -11.67
N ASP A 54 -5.09 10.66 -12.00
CA ASP A 54 -5.89 9.92 -11.02
C ASP A 54 -5.00 9.13 -10.05
N TYR A 55 -3.97 8.46 -10.57
CA TYR A 55 -2.97 7.76 -9.76
C TYR A 55 -2.25 8.71 -8.80
N MET A 56 -1.83 9.90 -9.26
CA MET A 56 -1.16 10.90 -8.43
C MET A 56 -2.06 11.40 -7.29
N THR A 57 -3.37 11.53 -7.55
CA THR A 57 -4.34 11.90 -6.52
C THR A 57 -4.46 10.81 -5.46
N LYS A 58 -4.56 9.54 -5.89
CA LYS A 58 -4.58 8.39 -4.96
C LYS A 58 -3.28 8.27 -4.17
N TYR A 59 -2.13 8.51 -4.80
CA TYR A 59 -0.82 8.49 -4.14
C TYR A 59 -0.75 9.55 -3.02
N ALA A 60 -1.23 10.77 -3.26
CA ALA A 60 -1.25 11.82 -2.26
C ALA A 60 -2.14 11.44 -1.05
N ASP A 61 -3.35 10.95 -1.30
CA ASP A 61 -4.25 10.44 -0.25
C ASP A 61 -3.61 9.29 0.53
N TYR A 62 -2.86 8.42 -0.16
CA TYR A 62 -2.20 7.28 0.43
C TYR A 62 -1.02 7.68 1.32
N MET A 63 -0.16 8.60 0.86
CA MET A 63 0.96 9.14 1.65
C MET A 63 0.47 9.87 2.91
N GLN A 64 -0.67 10.56 2.83
CA GLN A 64 -1.27 11.19 3.99
C GLN A 64 -1.73 10.15 5.02
N LYS A 65 -2.36 9.05 4.56
CA LYS A 65 -2.76 7.94 5.44
C LYS A 65 -1.57 7.19 6.04
N LEU A 66 -0.48 7.04 5.28
CA LEU A 66 0.75 6.39 5.76
C LEU A 66 1.45 7.22 6.84
N ASN A 67 1.51 8.55 6.68
CA ASN A 67 2.09 9.44 7.69
C ASN A 67 1.34 9.41 9.02
N ASP A 68 0.05 9.07 9.01
CA ASP A 68 -0.74 8.91 10.23
C ASP A 68 -0.44 7.59 10.97
N VAL A 69 0.29 6.65 10.35
CA VAL A 69 0.59 5.36 10.97
C VAL A 69 1.97 5.35 11.63
N ASP A 70 1.95 5.00 12.92
CA ASP A 70 3.14 4.89 13.76
C ASP A 70 3.94 3.62 13.43
N THR A 71 4.72 3.69 12.35
CA THR A 71 5.60 2.60 11.89
C THR A 71 6.84 2.40 12.77
N ASP A 72 7.12 3.32 13.70
CA ASP A 72 8.24 3.20 14.64
C ASP A 72 7.93 2.22 15.80
N ASN A 73 6.66 1.92 16.04
CA ASN A 73 6.19 1.03 17.09
C ASN A 73 5.55 -0.26 16.54
N LEU A 74 6.08 -0.85 15.48
CA LEU A 74 5.55 -2.13 14.98
C LEU A 74 5.84 -3.30 15.93
N SER A 75 4.86 -4.19 16.10
CA SER A 75 5.12 -5.47 16.76
C SER A 75 5.90 -6.40 15.83
N THR A 76 6.47 -7.47 16.37
CA THR A 76 7.13 -8.52 15.56
C THR A 76 6.20 -9.11 14.50
N ALA A 77 4.91 -9.26 14.81
CA ALA A 77 3.92 -9.77 13.86
C ALA A 77 3.66 -8.77 12.72
N ASP A 78 3.57 -7.47 13.05
CA ASP A 78 3.37 -6.40 12.07
C ASP A 78 4.60 -6.27 11.14
N ALA A 79 5.81 -6.28 11.69
CA ALA A 79 7.04 -6.24 10.89
C ALA A 79 7.16 -7.46 9.94
N ALA A 80 6.77 -8.64 10.41
CA ALA A 80 6.70 -9.83 9.56
C ALA A 80 5.64 -9.70 8.46
N TYR A 81 4.49 -9.07 8.75
CA TYR A 81 3.45 -8.82 7.76
C TYR A 81 3.90 -7.81 6.70
N TYR A 82 4.52 -6.71 7.13
CA TYR A 82 5.14 -5.72 6.25
C TYR A 82 6.11 -6.37 5.26
N THR A 83 7.02 -7.21 5.77
CA THR A 83 8.00 -7.93 4.94
C THR A 83 7.32 -8.84 3.91
N LYS A 84 6.22 -9.52 4.29
CA LYS A 84 5.44 -10.36 3.37
C LYS A 84 4.78 -9.54 2.27
N VAL A 85 4.19 -8.41 2.62
CA VAL A 85 3.53 -7.51 1.65
C VAL A 85 4.56 -6.93 0.70
N GLN A 86 5.71 -6.45 1.19
CA GLN A 86 6.82 -6.03 0.32
C GLN A 86 7.26 -7.14 -0.63
N ALA A 87 7.45 -8.37 -0.14
CA ALA A 87 7.87 -9.48 -0.99
C ALA A 87 6.86 -9.79 -2.10
N ARG A 88 5.55 -9.68 -1.82
CA ARG A 88 4.49 -9.81 -2.84
C ARG A 88 4.57 -8.69 -3.85
N ILE A 89 4.66 -7.44 -3.41
CA ILE A 89 4.77 -6.27 -4.29
C ILE A 89 5.99 -6.42 -5.22
N VAL A 90 7.18 -6.73 -4.68
CA VAL A 90 8.39 -6.94 -5.48
C VAL A 90 8.20 -8.06 -6.50
N LYS A 91 7.54 -9.16 -6.11
CA LYS A 91 7.23 -10.25 -7.03
C LYS A 91 6.31 -9.76 -8.16
N LYS A 92 5.22 -9.06 -7.86
CA LYS A 92 4.29 -8.56 -8.88
C LYS A 92 4.94 -7.52 -9.80
N LEU A 93 5.82 -6.68 -9.25
CA LEU A 93 6.62 -5.73 -10.04
C LEU A 93 7.59 -6.43 -10.99
N ALA A 94 8.19 -7.54 -10.55
CA ALA A 94 9.06 -8.36 -11.41
C ALA A 94 8.29 -9.04 -12.56
N GLU A 95 6.97 -9.24 -12.42
CA GLU A 95 6.10 -9.76 -13.48
C GLU A 95 5.71 -8.71 -14.55
N ILE A 96 6.16 -7.45 -14.42
CA ILE A 96 6.00 -6.42 -15.48
C ILE A 96 7.13 -6.49 -16.52
N GLN A 97 8.20 -7.27 -16.28
CA GLN A 97 9.35 -7.39 -17.20
C GLN A 97 9.12 -8.30 -18.40
#